data_AF-A0A7Y1Y707-F1
#
_entry.id   AF-A0A7Y1Y707-F1
#
_cell.length_a   1.000
_cell.length_b   1.000
_cell.length_c   1.000
_cell.angle_alpha   90.00
_cell.angle_beta   90.00
_cell.angle_gamma   90.00
#
_symmetry.space_group_name_H-M   'P 1'
#
loop_
_entity.id
_entity.type
_entity.pdbx_description
1 polymer ?
#
loop_
_entity_poly.entity_id
_entity_poly.type
_entity_poly.pdbx_seq_one_letter_code
_entity_poly.pdbx_strand_id
1 'polypeptide(L)' 'VHHHRQIKGTVGGVVAAAVGDPAVFVSVGAMHQGPAGGGPMIAIVDHG' A
#
# COMPACT_ATOMS: atom_id res chain seq x y z
N VAL A 1 -15.45 11.12 -5.37
CA VAL A 1 -14.03 10.69 -5.28
C VAL A 1 -13.90 9.33 -5.97
N HIS A 2 -12.98 9.15 -6.93
CA HIS A 2 -12.78 7.86 -7.62
C HIS A 2 -12.22 6.80 -6.67
N HIS A 3 -12.58 5.51 -6.84
CA HIS A 3 -12.15 4.44 -5.93
C HIS A 3 -10.62 4.35 -5.79
N HIS A 4 -9.88 4.67 -6.86
CA HIS A 4 -8.41 4.76 -6.83
C HIS A 4 -7.89 5.72 -5.74
N ARG A 5 -8.58 6.84 -5.49
CA ARG A 5 -8.18 7.80 -4.47
C ARG A 5 -8.52 7.32 -3.06
N GLN A 6 -9.69 6.70 -2.89
CA GLN A 6 -10.11 6.15 -1.59
C GLN A 6 -9.19 5.00 -1.17
N ILE A 7 -9.00 3.99 -2.03
CA ILE A 7 -8.21 2.81 -1.69
C ILE A 7 -6.74 3.14 -1.45
N LYS A 8 -6.17 4.12 -2.19
CA LYS A 8 -4.83 4.62 -1.93
C LYS A 8 -4.70 5.18 -0.51
N GLY A 9 -5.68 6.00 -0.09
CA GLY A 9 -5.72 6.56 1.26
C GLY A 9 -5.90 5.49 2.34
N THR A 10 -6.83 4.55 2.14
CA THR A 10 -7.09 3.44 3.08
C THR A 10 -5.85 2.57 3.27
N VAL A 11 -5.26 2.06 2.17
CA VAL A 11 -4.05 1.22 2.24
C VAL A 11 -2.86 2.01 2.77
N GLY A 12 -2.70 3.26 2.34
CA GLY A 12 -1.66 4.16 2.87
C GLY A 12 -1.75 4.33 4.38
N GLY A 13 -2.96 4.55 4.93
CA GLY A 13 -3.16 4.66 6.37
C GLY A 13 -2.83 3.37 7.13
N VAL A 14 -3.26 2.21 6.62
CA VAL A 14 -2.96 0.90 7.24
C VAL A 14 -1.46 0.62 7.27
N VAL A 15 -0.77 0.82 6.14
CA VAL A 15 0.69 0.58 6.05
C VAL A 15 1.45 1.57 6.92
N ALA A 16 1.12 2.87 6.86
CA ALA A 16 1.75 3.89 7.70
C ALA A 16 1.59 3.59 9.20
N ALA A 17 0.41 3.14 9.64
CA ALA A 17 0.17 2.75 11.02
C ALA A 17 1.00 1.52 11.44
N ALA A 18 1.18 0.55 10.53
CA ALA A 18 1.95 -0.66 10.80
C ALA A 18 3.47 -0.39 10.89
N VAL A 19 4.01 0.51 10.05
CA VAL A 19 5.45 0.81 10.00
C VAL A 19 5.87 1.99 10.87
N GLY A 20 4.93 2.84 11.30
CA GLY A 20 5.20 4.02 12.12
C GLY A 20 5.70 5.26 11.35
N ASP A 21 5.68 5.22 10.02
CA ASP A 21 6.14 6.30 9.14
C ASP A 21 5.15 6.47 7.97
N PRO A 22 4.59 7.67 7.71
CA PRO A 22 3.73 7.92 6.55
C PRO A 22 4.48 7.96 5.21
N ALA A 23 5.81 7.93 5.19
CA ALA A 23 6.62 7.88 3.98
C ALA A 23 6.59 6.48 3.32
N VAL A 24 5.40 6.06 2.87
CA VAL A 24 5.15 4.75 2.27
C VAL A 24 4.76 4.88 0.79
N PHE A 25 5.28 3.97 -0.04
CA PHE A 25 4.87 3.89 -1.45
C PHE A 25 3.63 3.02 -1.60
N VAL A 26 2.51 3.62 -2.04
CA VAL A 26 1.26 2.91 -2.33
C VAL A 26 0.77 3.22 -3.75
N SER A 27 0.84 2.23 -4.63
CA SER A 27 0.24 2.28 -5.97
C SER A 27 -1.21 1.76 -5.95
N VAL A 28 -1.97 1.99 -7.03
CA VAL A 28 -3.38 1.54 -7.17
C VAL A 28 -3.63 1.03 -8.58
N GLY A 29 -4.72 0.27 -8.76
CA GLY A 29 -5.05 -0.36 -10.05
C GLY A 29 -4.34 -1.69 -10.25
N ALA A 30 -4.41 -2.57 -9.24
CA ALA A 30 -3.61 -3.78 -9.11
C ALA A 30 -4.15 -5.00 -9.91
N MET A 31 -4.60 -4.80 -11.16
CA MET A 31 -5.02 -5.94 -11.99
C MET A 31 -3.85 -6.89 -12.24
N HIS A 32 -4.08 -8.19 -12.00
CA HIS A 32 -3.07 -9.26 -12.08
C HIS A 32 -1.86 -9.06 -11.15
N GLN A 33 -1.97 -8.18 -10.15
CA GLN A 33 -0.92 -7.91 -9.18
C GLN A 33 -1.39 -8.41 -7.82
N GLY A 34 -1.50 -9.73 -7.66
CA GLY A 34 -2.03 -10.37 -6.44
C GLY A 34 -3.52 -10.73 -6.53
N PRO A 35 -4.15 -11.12 -5.40
CA PRO A 35 -5.56 -11.52 -5.37
C PRO A 35 -6.49 -10.32 -5.61
N ALA A 36 -7.73 -10.60 -6.02
CA ALA A 36 -8.75 -9.58 -6.21
C ALA A 36 -8.96 -8.75 -4.92
N GLY A 37 -8.88 -7.42 -5.05
CA GLY A 37 -8.96 -6.48 -3.92
C GLY A 37 -7.65 -6.26 -3.16
N GLY A 38 -6.58 -7.01 -3.47
CA GLY A 38 -5.27 -6.90 -2.85
C GLY A 38 -4.18 -6.33 -3.74
N GLY A 39 -2.94 -6.58 -3.35
CA GLY A 39 -1.70 -6.14 -4.00
C GLY A 39 -0.48 -6.81 -3.36
N PRO A 40 0.65 -6.96 -4.06
CA PRO A 40 1.90 -7.30 -3.42
C PRO A 40 2.35 -6.18 -2.48
N MET A 41 3.02 -6.55 -1.37
CA MET A 41 3.73 -5.64 -0.48
C MET A 41 5.18 -6.10 -0.41
N ILE A 42 6.11 -5.15 -0.57
CA ILE A 42 7.55 -5.38 -0.47
C ILE A 42 8.08 -4.49 0.64
N ALA A 43 8.87 -5.07 1.54
CA ALA A 43 9.65 -4.35 2.54
C ALA A 43 11.13 -4.52 2.23
N ILE A 44 11.86 -3.42 2.21
CA ILE A 44 13.32 -3.40 2.17
C ILE A 44 13.76 -2.87 3.53
N VAL A 45 14.60 -3.63 4.22
CA VAL A 45 15.06 -3.28 5.57
C VAL A 45 16.57 -3.23 5.59
N ASP A 46 17.09 -2.35 6.44
CA ASP A 46 18.49 -2.37 6.82
C ASP A 46 18.73 -3.54 7.78
N HIS A 47 19.84 -4.27 7.58
CA HIS A 47 20.26 -5.41 8.41
C HIS A 47 21.58 -5.16 9.16
N GLY A 48 22.15 -3.95 9.05
CA GLY A 48 23.45 -3.58 9.62
C GLY A 48 24.60 -3.67 8.62
#